data_AF-A0A4P9XHH0-F1
#
_entry.id   AF-A0A4P9XHH0-F1
#
_cell.length_a   1.000
_cell.length_b   1.000
_cell.length_c   1.000
_cell.angle_alpha   90.00
_cell.angle_beta   90.00
_cell.angle_gamma   90.00
#
_symmetry.space_group_name_H-M   'P 1'
#
loop_
_entity.id
_entity.type
_entity.pdbx_description
1 polymer ?
#
loop_
_entity_poly.entity_id
_entity_poly.type
_entity_poly.pdbx_seq_one_letter_code
_entity_poly.pdbx_strand_id
1 'polypeptide(L)'
;WANILYQYYWNLVDKLGFTEDTYSADITKGNTLALKLIVDGLKLQPCNPTFVSARDAILQAEQQATGGKHKCEIWRAFALRGVGAKAASTGTKVTEDFSLPADCA
;
A
#
# COMPACT_ATOMS: atom_id res chain seq x y z
N TRP A 1 -8.48 8.67 -0.76
CA TRP A 1 -7.79 7.59 -1.49
C TRP A 1 -6.45 8.04 -2.07
N ALA A 2 -6.43 8.90 -3.10
CA ALA A 2 -5.18 9.32 -3.78
C ALA A 2 -4.08 9.86 -2.84
N ASN A 3 -4.46 10.63 -1.81
CA ASN A 3 -3.51 11.12 -0.81
C ASN A 3 -2.77 9.99 -0.04
N ILE A 4 -3.42 8.84 0.20
CA ILE A 4 -2.78 7.68 0.83
C ILE A 4 -1.77 7.08 -0.14
N LEU A 5 -2.17 6.88 -1.39
CA LEU A 5 -1.30 6.35 -2.44
C LEU A 5 -0.09 7.26 -2.71
N TYR A 6 -0.26 8.58 -2.58
CA TYR A 6 0.86 9.52 -2.68
C TYR A 6 1.89 9.32 -1.55
N GLN A 7 1.43 9.15 -0.31
CA GLN A 7 2.32 8.87 0.83
C GLN A 7 3.01 7.50 0.67
N TYR A 8 2.25 6.49 0.25
CA TYR A 8 2.76 5.15 -0.05
C TYR A 8 3.84 5.17 -1.13
N TYR A 9 3.61 5.93 -2.21
CA TYR A 9 4.56 6.09 -3.31
C TYR A 9 5.87 6.68 -2.80
N TRP A 10 5.81 7.79 -2.06
CA TRP A 10 7.00 8.43 -1.53
C TRP A 10 7.73 7.58 -0.50
N ASN A 11 7.02 6.88 0.39
CA ASN A 11 7.67 5.96 1.32
C ASN A 11 8.51 4.88 0.61
N LEU A 12 8.03 4.37 -0.54
CA LEU A 12 8.79 3.41 -1.34
C LEU A 12 9.93 4.09 -2.11
N VAL A 13 9.71 5.26 -2.69
CA VAL A 13 10.75 6.04 -3.40
C VAL A 13 11.88 6.43 -2.45
N ASP A 14 11.58 6.89 -1.24
CA ASP A 14 12.58 7.27 -0.24
C ASP A 14 13.43 6.06 0.17
N LYS A 15 12.83 4.86 0.22
CA LYS A 15 13.53 3.63 0.61
C LYS A 15 14.33 2.97 -0.52
N LEU A 16 13.79 2.97 -1.74
CA LEU A 16 14.31 2.19 -2.88
C LEU A 16 14.91 3.07 -3.99
N GLY A 17 14.79 4.40 -3.86
CA GLY A 17 15.16 5.37 -4.87
C GLY A 17 14.13 5.48 -6.00
N PHE A 18 14.44 6.39 -6.92
CA PHE A 18 13.65 6.68 -8.11
C PHE A 18 14.45 6.28 -9.36
N THR A 19 13.77 5.73 -10.38
CA THR A 19 14.33 5.61 -11.74
C THR A 19 13.71 6.64 -12.67
N GLU A 20 14.54 7.33 -13.44
CA GLU A 20 14.12 8.30 -14.46
C GLU A 20 13.62 7.63 -15.75
N ASP A 21 13.93 6.34 -15.95
CA ASP A 21 13.38 5.57 -17.06
C ASP A 21 11.88 5.31 -16.84
N THR A 22 11.06 5.99 -17.62
CA THR A 22 9.59 5.96 -17.56
C THR A 22 8.99 4.64 -18.06
N TYR A 23 9.79 3.79 -18.73
CA TYR A 23 9.35 2.47 -19.21
C TYR A 23 9.90 1.32 -18.36
N SER A 24 10.69 1.62 -17.33
CA SER A 24 11.30 0.60 -16.49
C SER A 24 10.26 -0.22 -15.74
N ALA A 25 10.44 -1.54 -15.77
CA ALA A 25 9.70 -2.51 -14.95
C ALA A 25 10.54 -3.02 -13.77
N ASP A 26 11.67 -2.37 -13.47
CA ASP A 26 12.58 -2.76 -12.38
C ASP A 26 11.94 -2.51 -11.02
N ILE A 27 11.43 -3.57 -10.39
CA ILE A 27 10.77 -3.51 -9.08
C ILE A 27 11.72 -3.23 -7.91
N THR A 28 13.02 -3.06 -8.15
CA THR A 28 13.97 -2.64 -7.13
C THR A 28 13.94 -1.14 -6.88
N LYS A 29 13.21 -0.37 -7.72
CA LYS A 29 13.00 1.08 -7.57
C LYS A 29 11.62 1.37 -7.00
N GLY A 30 11.52 2.42 -6.19
CA GLY A 30 10.32 2.71 -5.44
C GLY A 30 9.15 3.15 -6.32
N ASN A 31 9.40 3.94 -7.36
CA ASN A 31 8.37 4.45 -8.25
C ASN A 31 7.73 3.35 -9.12
N THR A 32 8.55 2.45 -9.64
CA THR A 32 8.11 1.31 -10.46
C THR A 32 7.44 0.22 -9.62
N LEU A 33 8.00 -0.11 -8.45
CA LEU A 33 7.35 -1.00 -7.49
C LEU A 33 6.00 -0.41 -7.06
N ALA A 34 5.96 0.89 -6.74
CA ALA A 34 4.74 1.53 -6.28
C ALA A 34 3.59 1.37 -7.28
N LEU A 35 3.86 1.64 -8.56
CA LEU A 35 2.90 1.48 -9.64
C LEU A 35 2.48 0.02 -9.84
N LYS A 36 3.45 -0.91 -9.84
CA LYS A 36 3.16 -2.34 -10.00
C LYS A 36 2.20 -2.85 -8.93
N LEU A 37 2.45 -2.53 -7.66
CA LEU A 37 1.61 -3.02 -6.56
C LEU A 37 0.21 -2.38 -6.57
N ILE A 38 0.07 -1.11 -7.04
CA ILE A 38 -1.26 -0.52 -7.25
C ILE A 38 -2.02 -1.34 -8.30
N VAL A 39 -1.40 -1.60 -9.45
CA VAL A 39 -2.04 -2.34 -10.55
C VAL A 39 -2.36 -3.78 -10.16
N ASP A 40 -1.46 -4.45 -9.44
CA ASP A 40 -1.68 -5.81 -8.96
C ASP A 40 -2.73 -5.84 -7.83
N GLY A 41 -2.75 -4.85 -6.95
CA GLY A 41 -3.80 -4.68 -5.94
C GLY A 41 -5.20 -4.49 -6.56
N LEU A 42 -5.30 -3.75 -7.66
CA LEU A 42 -6.57 -3.61 -8.41
C LEU A 42 -7.09 -4.95 -8.95
N LYS A 43 -6.21 -5.89 -9.28
CA LYS A 43 -6.58 -7.24 -9.74
C LYS A 43 -7.01 -8.15 -8.58
N LEU A 44 -6.43 -7.95 -7.40
CA LEU A 44 -6.63 -8.81 -6.22
C LEU A 44 -7.84 -8.39 -5.36
N GLN A 45 -8.18 -7.10 -5.34
CA GLN A 45 -9.27 -6.60 -4.51
C GLN A 45 -10.64 -7.20 -4.90
N PRO A 46 -11.57 -7.34 -3.94
CA PRO A 46 -12.92 -7.84 -4.24
C PRO A 46 -13.73 -6.83 -5.09
N CYS A 47 -14.85 -7.30 -5.65
CA CYS A 47 -15.83 -6.42 -6.29
C CYS A 47 -16.39 -5.42 -5.25
N ASN A 48 -16.51 -4.14 -5.64
CA ASN A 48 -16.92 -3.03 -4.76
C ASN A 48 -16.10 -2.94 -3.45
N PRO A 49 -14.77 -2.71 -3.55
CA PRO A 49 -13.89 -2.72 -2.39
C PRO A 49 -14.12 -1.53 -1.46
N THR A 50 -13.79 -1.72 -0.18
CA THR A 50 -13.61 -0.64 0.79
C THR A 50 -12.14 -0.19 0.81
N PHE A 51 -11.83 0.91 1.50
CA PHE A 51 -10.43 1.33 1.69
C PHE A 51 -9.59 0.26 2.40
N VAL A 52 -10.21 -0.47 3.33
CA VAL A 52 -9.58 -1.55 4.09
C VAL A 52 -9.26 -2.73 3.17
N SER A 53 -10.24 -3.19 2.39
CA SER A 53 -10.00 -4.32 1.47
C SER A 53 -9.03 -3.97 0.35
N ALA A 54 -9.01 -2.71 -0.12
CA ALA A 54 -8.06 -2.26 -1.13
C ALA A 54 -6.63 -2.12 -0.56
N ARG A 55 -6.46 -1.67 0.69
CA ARG A 55 -5.18 -1.73 1.42
C ARG A 55 -4.68 -3.17 1.49
N ASP A 56 -5.53 -4.09 1.92
CA ASP A 56 -5.16 -5.49 2.11
C ASP A 56 -4.77 -6.15 0.78
N ALA A 57 -5.43 -5.79 -0.33
CA ALA A 57 -5.04 -6.23 -1.67
C ALA A 57 -3.67 -5.69 -2.11
N ILE A 58 -3.32 -4.44 -1.78
CA ILE A 58 -1.99 -3.88 -2.06
C ILE A 58 -0.91 -4.56 -1.20
N LEU A 59 -1.19 -4.86 0.07
CA LEU A 59 -0.29 -5.63 0.93
C LEU A 59 -0.10 -7.05 0.42
N GLN A 60 -1.17 -7.69 -0.07
CA GLN A 60 -1.07 -9.00 -0.70
C GLN A 60 -0.24 -8.96 -1.99
N ALA A 61 -0.41 -7.92 -2.82
CA ALA A 61 0.42 -7.70 -4.00
C ALA A 61 1.91 -7.55 -3.61
N GLU A 62 2.21 -6.84 -2.52
CA GLU A 62 3.58 -6.66 -2.04
C GLU A 62 4.21 -7.96 -1.53
N GLN A 63 3.41 -8.74 -0.81
CA GLN A 63 3.80 -10.09 -0.39
C GLN A 63 4.13 -10.98 -1.59
N GLN A 64 3.35 -10.91 -2.67
CA GLN A 64 3.59 -11.70 -3.89
C GLN A 64 4.80 -11.19 -4.69
N ALA A 65 5.00 -9.87 -4.77
CA ALA A 65 6.06 -9.27 -5.59
C ALA A 65 7.45 -9.35 -4.94
N THR A 66 7.54 -9.18 -3.61
CA THR A 66 8.84 -9.04 -2.93
C THR A 66 9.02 -9.98 -1.74
N GLY A 67 7.97 -10.70 -1.34
CA GLY A 67 7.97 -11.54 -0.15
C GLY A 67 7.68 -10.80 1.15
N GLY A 68 7.15 -9.57 1.11
CA GLY A 68 6.77 -8.82 2.32
C GLY A 68 7.82 -7.82 2.80
N LYS A 69 8.87 -7.54 2.00
CA LYS A 69 10.05 -6.76 2.42
C LYS A 69 9.75 -5.28 2.67
N HIS A 70 8.70 -4.76 2.05
CA HIS A 70 8.34 -3.34 2.05
C HIS A 70 6.97 -3.06 2.68
N LYS A 71 6.34 -4.07 3.29
CA LYS A 71 5.01 -3.94 3.91
C LYS A 71 4.91 -2.80 4.93
N CYS A 72 5.98 -2.51 5.67
CA CYS A 72 5.95 -1.46 6.70
C CYS A 72 5.88 -0.04 6.10
N GLU A 73 6.48 0.19 4.93
CA GLU A 73 6.35 1.46 4.21
C GLU A 73 4.91 1.69 3.76
N ILE A 74 4.24 0.62 3.34
CA ILE A 74 2.81 0.63 2.96
C ILE A 74 1.96 0.91 4.20
N TRP A 75 2.17 0.15 5.28
CA TRP A 75 1.41 0.33 6.52
C TRP A 75 1.50 1.75 7.07
N ARG A 76 2.69 2.37 7.07
CA ARG A 76 2.87 3.77 7.51
C ARG A 76 2.03 4.74 6.70
N ALA A 77 1.94 4.59 5.39
CA ALA A 77 1.13 5.47 4.56
C ALA A 77 -0.37 5.35 4.83
N PHE A 78 -0.88 4.12 4.97
CA PHE A 78 -2.29 3.86 5.25
C PHE A 78 -2.68 4.25 6.67
N ALA A 79 -1.87 3.88 7.66
CA ALA A 79 -2.11 4.21 9.07
C ALA A 79 -2.10 5.72 9.31
N LEU A 80 -1.21 6.48 8.66
CA LEU A 80 -1.16 7.95 8.76
C LEU A 80 -2.50 8.63 8.41
N ARG A 81 -3.36 7.97 7.63
CA ARG A 81 -4.65 8.50 7.18
C ARG A 81 -5.85 7.69 7.68
N GLY A 82 -5.71 7.01 8.81
CA GLY A 82 -6.82 6.35 9.50
C GLY A 82 -7.16 4.96 8.95
N VAL A 83 -6.32 4.37 8.10
CA VAL A 83 -6.52 3.02 7.53
C VAL A 83 -5.48 2.03 8.08
N GLY A 84 -5.16 2.17 9.37
CA GLY A 84 -4.21 1.36 10.13
C GLY A 84 -4.69 -0.06 10.43
N ALA A 85 -3.89 -0.81 11.18
CA ALA A 85 -4.05 -2.25 11.37
C ALA A 85 -5.45 -2.70 11.83
N LYS A 86 -6.13 -1.86 12.62
CA LYS A 86 -7.46 -2.15 13.18
C LYS A 86 -8.60 -1.40 12.48
N ALA A 87 -8.31 -0.69 11.38
CA ALA A 87 -9.33 0.03 10.64
C ALA A 87 -10.36 -0.94 10.06
N ALA A 88 -11.64 -0.58 10.12
CA ALA A 88 -12.74 -1.43 9.70
C ALA A 88 -13.79 -0.66 8.91
N SER A 89 -14.45 -1.37 8.00
CA SER A 89 -15.61 -0.85 7.26
C SER A 89 -16.69 -1.92 7.19
N THR A 90 -17.90 -1.60 7.66
CA THR A 90 -19.05 -2.51 7.67
C THR A 90 -20.29 -1.74 7.23
N GLY A 91 -20.74 -1.97 6.01
CA GLY A 91 -21.81 -1.17 5.40
C GLY A 91 -21.41 0.31 5.32
N THR A 92 -22.20 1.18 5.96
CA THR A 92 -21.92 2.62 6.04
C THR A 92 -21.04 3.00 7.23
N LYS A 93 -20.77 2.07 8.15
CA LYS A 93 -19.94 2.34 9.33
C LYS A 93 -18.47 2.21 8.96
N VAL A 94 -17.71 3.27 9.21
CA VAL A 94 -16.25 3.30 9.09
C VAL A 94 -15.67 3.52 10.48
N THR A 95 -14.60 2.80 10.80
CA THR A 95 -13.83 2.98 12.03
C THR A 95 -12.38 3.20 11.64
N GLU A 96 -11.89 4.42 11.86
CA GLU A 96 -10.49 4.72 11.61
C GLU A 96 -9.57 4.07 12.64
N ASP A 97 -8.34 3.81 12.21
CA ASP A 97 -7.25 3.40 13.07
C ASP A 97 -5.94 3.97 12.54
N PHE A 98 -5.06 4.39 13.43
CA PHE A 98 -3.75 4.94 13.09
C PHE A 98 -2.60 4.02 13.54
N SER A 99 -2.93 2.84 14.07
CA SER A 99 -1.94 1.90 14.57
C SER A 99 -1.24 1.15 13.44
N LEU A 100 0.02 0.81 13.66
CA LEU A 100 0.80 -0.08 12.82
C LEU A 100 0.73 -1.51 13.37
N PRO A 101 0.91 -2.55 12.53
CA PRO A 101 1.22 -3.89 13.00
C PRO A 101 2.46 -3.90 13.89
N ALA A 102 2.52 -4.83 14.84
CA ALA A 102 3.60 -4.87 15.85
C ALA A 102 5.01 -5.03 15.24
N ASP A 103 5.13 -5.67 14.09
CA ASP A 103 6.38 -5.86 13.35
C ASP A 103 6.78 -4.65 12.48
N CYS A 104 5.93 -3.63 12.44
CA CYS A 104 6.17 -2.36 11.74
C CYS A 104 6.15 -1.14 12.68
N ALA A 105 5.90 -1.35 13.96
CA ALA A 105 5.81 -0.33 15.01
C ALA A 105 7.18 0.26 15.38
#